data_AF-A0A2H9R4U2-F1
#
_entry.id   AF-A0A2H9R4U2-F1
#
_cell.length_a   1.000
_cell.length_b   1.000
_cell.length_c   1.000
_cell.angle_alpha   90.00
_cell.angle_beta   90.00
_cell.angle_gamma   90.00
#
_symmetry.space_group_name_H-M   'P 1'
#
loop_
_entity.id
_entity.type
_entity.pdbx_description
1 polymer ?
#
loop_
_entity_poly.entity_id
_entity_poly.type
_entity_poly.pdbx_seq_one_letter_code
_entity_poly.pdbx_strand_id
1 'polypeptide(L)'
;MTKNWKYEMKPLFEERMRKPLKDGGDFDAFEKISYTKSRNWIRANELKIDSDKLFQRLKKKWKVERPFPRHKEIIKELLGNK
;
A
#
# COMPACT_ATOMS: atom_id res chain seq x y z
N MET A 1 -3.69 -22.78 13.03
CA MET A 1 -2.46 -21.99 12.80
C MET A 1 -2.42 -20.87 13.81
N THR A 2 -1.47 -20.87 14.74
CA THR A 2 -1.34 -19.79 15.74
C THR A 2 -0.74 -18.56 15.05
N LYS A 3 -1.54 -17.50 14.93
CA LYS A 3 -1.18 -16.23 14.32
C LYS A 3 -0.14 -15.54 15.22
N ASN A 4 1.06 -15.26 14.74
CA ASN A 4 2.16 -14.71 15.53
C ASN A 4 2.40 -13.23 15.20
N TRP A 5 1.38 -12.39 15.40
CA TRP A 5 1.45 -10.95 15.14
C TRP A 5 1.80 -10.19 16.42
N LYS A 6 2.56 -9.09 16.31
CA LYS A 6 2.93 -8.25 17.47
C LYS A 6 1.70 -7.67 18.19
N TYR A 7 0.63 -7.40 17.45
CA TYR A 7 -0.64 -6.90 17.98
C TYR A 7 -1.76 -7.72 17.37
N GLU A 8 -2.69 -8.17 18.19
CA GLU A 8 -3.90 -8.84 17.71
C GLU A 8 -5.02 -7.85 17.44
N MET A 9 -5.97 -8.26 16.61
CA MET A 9 -7.17 -7.48 16.34
C MET A 9 -8.03 -7.44 17.61
N LYS A 10 -8.54 -6.25 17.97
CA LYS A 10 -9.43 -6.14 19.14
C LYS A 10 -10.72 -6.94 18.89
N PRO A 11 -11.25 -7.71 19.86
CA PRO A 11 -12.42 -8.56 19.66
C PRO A 11 -13.64 -7.83 19.10
N LEU A 12 -13.96 -6.65 19.63
CA LEU A 12 -15.09 -5.84 19.15
C LEU A 12 -14.89 -5.35 17.70
N PHE A 13 -13.65 -5.11 17.28
CA PHE A 13 -13.35 -4.70 15.92
C PHE A 13 -13.46 -5.88 14.95
N GLU A 14 -12.96 -7.05 15.34
CA GLU A 14 -13.14 -8.29 14.58
C GLU A 14 -14.63 -8.60 14.37
N GLU A 15 -15.45 -8.55 15.42
CA GLU A 15 -16.90 -8.79 15.32
C GLU A 15 -17.57 -7.83 14.32
N ARG A 16 -17.15 -6.56 14.31
CA ARG A 16 -17.68 -5.54 13.40
C ARG A 16 -17.22 -5.75 11.96
N MET A 17 -16.02 -6.23 11.74
CA MET A 17 -15.47 -6.48 10.41
C MET A 17 -15.99 -7.77 9.77
N ARG A 18 -16.32 -8.79 10.57
CA ARG A 18 -16.95 -10.02 10.08
C ARG A 18 -18.39 -9.81 9.58
N LYS A 19 -19.10 -8.78 10.06
CA LYS A 19 -20.47 -8.46 9.61
C LYS A 19 -20.57 -8.08 8.12
N PRO A 20 -19.73 -7.15 7.59
CA PRO A 20 -19.68 -6.87 6.16
C PRO A 20 -18.86 -7.89 5.37
N LEU A 21 -17.81 -8.48 5.95
CA LEU A 21 -16.96 -9.49 5.30
C LEU A 21 -17.45 -10.89 5.64
N LYS A 22 -18.64 -11.24 5.12
CA LYS A 22 -19.35 -12.48 5.46
C LYS A 22 -18.67 -13.74 4.91
N ASP A 23 -17.94 -13.61 3.81
CA ASP A 23 -17.07 -14.67 3.33
C ASP A 23 -15.84 -14.74 4.24
N GLY A 24 -15.59 -15.91 4.83
CA GLY A 24 -14.42 -16.14 5.67
C GLY A 24 -13.11 -15.83 4.93
N GLY A 25 -13.07 -16.03 3.61
CA GLY A 25 -11.91 -15.71 2.78
C GLY A 25 -11.60 -14.21 2.72
N ASP A 26 -12.61 -13.35 2.64
CA ASP A 26 -12.45 -11.89 2.57
C ASP A 26 -11.93 -11.33 3.89
N PHE A 27 -12.48 -11.80 5.02
CA PHE A 27 -12.00 -11.38 6.33
C PHE A 27 -10.55 -11.81 6.56
N ASP A 28 -10.20 -13.05 6.24
CA ASP A 28 -8.84 -13.56 6.43
C ASP A 28 -7.83 -12.79 5.55
N ALA A 29 -8.21 -12.44 4.32
CA ALA A 29 -7.41 -11.60 3.44
C ALA A 29 -7.22 -10.18 4.02
N PHE A 30 -8.31 -9.57 4.49
CA PHE A 30 -8.27 -8.25 5.13
C PHE A 30 -7.38 -8.24 6.38
N GLU A 31 -7.55 -9.22 7.27
CA GLU A 31 -6.80 -9.33 8.49
C GLU A 31 -5.30 -9.49 8.17
N LYS A 32 -4.95 -10.37 7.23
CA LYS A 32 -3.57 -10.54 6.78
C LYS A 32 -2.96 -9.24 6.26
N ILE A 33 -3.69 -8.46 5.46
CA ILE A 33 -3.21 -7.17 4.91
C ILE A 33 -3.04 -6.12 6.01
N SER A 34 -3.92 -6.12 7.01
CA SER A 34 -3.89 -5.14 8.11
C SER A 34 -2.58 -5.18 8.91
N TYR A 35 -1.88 -6.30 8.89
CA TYR A 35 -0.57 -6.47 9.52
C TYR A 35 0.62 -6.23 8.59
N THR A 36 0.38 -5.98 7.30
CA THR A 36 1.45 -5.65 6.35
C THR A 36 1.80 -4.18 6.42
N LYS A 37 3.09 -3.86 6.29
CA LYS A 37 3.54 -2.46 6.24
C LYS A 37 3.00 -1.79 4.98
N SER A 38 2.38 -0.61 5.16
CA SER A 38 1.93 0.21 4.03
C SER A 38 3.10 0.53 3.09
N ARG A 39 2.82 0.49 1.80
CA ARG A 39 3.75 0.92 0.76
C ARG A 39 3.81 2.44 0.71
N ASN A 40 4.97 2.96 0.35
CA ASN A 40 5.16 4.39 0.12
C ASN A 40 4.67 4.73 -1.30
N TRP A 41 3.64 5.55 -1.37
CA TRP A 41 3.05 6.01 -2.63
C TRP A 41 3.22 7.52 -2.77
N ILE A 42 3.44 7.97 -3.99
CA ILE A 42 3.61 9.37 -4.35
C ILE A 42 2.66 9.66 -5.51
N ARG A 43 1.89 10.73 -5.41
CA ARG A 43 1.14 11.29 -6.54
C ARG A 43 1.81 12.58 -7.00
N ALA A 44 2.21 12.65 -8.25
CA ALA A 44 2.76 13.87 -8.83
C ALA A 44 1.71 15.01 -8.79
N ASN A 45 2.16 16.22 -8.48
CA ASN A 45 1.33 17.41 -8.63
C ASN A 45 1.61 18.06 -10.00
N GLU A 46 0.76 17.75 -10.97
CA GLU A 46 0.96 18.16 -12.37
C GLU A 46 0.80 19.67 -12.61
N LEU A 47 0.20 20.40 -11.67
CA LEU A 47 0.19 21.88 -11.72
C LEU A 47 1.59 22.48 -11.52
N LYS A 48 2.51 21.73 -10.90
CA LYS A 48 3.85 22.20 -10.53
C LYS A 48 4.97 21.48 -11.28
N ILE A 49 4.78 20.20 -11.58
CA ILE A 49 5.78 19.38 -12.26
C ILE A 49 5.11 18.24 -13.02
N ASP A 50 5.53 18.06 -14.26
CA ASP A 50 5.14 16.90 -15.06
C ASP A 50 5.56 15.57 -14.40
N SER A 51 4.69 14.57 -14.49
CA SER A 51 4.87 13.25 -13.87
C SER A 51 6.09 12.51 -14.40
N ASP A 52 6.38 12.60 -15.71
CA ASP A 52 7.58 11.99 -16.31
C ASP A 52 8.84 12.68 -15.78
N LYS A 53 8.84 14.02 -15.67
CA LYS A 53 9.95 14.79 -15.11
C LYS A 53 10.21 14.47 -13.62
N LEU A 54 9.15 14.37 -12.81
CA LEU A 54 9.28 13.99 -11.40
C LEU A 54 9.86 12.58 -11.27
N PHE A 55 9.32 11.62 -12.04
CA PHE A 55 9.78 10.24 -12.01
C PHE A 55 11.28 10.11 -12.32
N GLN A 56 11.78 10.83 -13.33
CA GLN A 56 13.22 10.83 -13.65
C GLN A 56 14.07 11.45 -12.55
N ARG A 57 13.57 12.47 -11.84
CA ARG A 57 14.28 13.05 -10.68
C ARG A 57 14.34 12.05 -9.52
N LEU A 58 13.23 11.39 -9.20
CA LEU A 58 13.16 10.41 -8.13
C LEU A 58 14.08 9.22 -8.39
N LYS A 59 14.09 8.70 -9.63
CA LYS A 59 14.98 7.60 -10.06
C LYS A 59 16.47 7.81 -9.81
N LYS A 60 16.93 9.07 -9.70
CA LYS A 60 18.34 9.38 -9.42
C LYS A 60 18.76 9.00 -8.00
N LYS A 61 17.84 9.05 -7.04
CA LYS A 61 18.13 8.84 -5.60
C LYS A 61 17.35 7.68 -4.99
N TRP A 62 16.17 7.38 -5.51
CA TRP A 62 15.26 6.39 -4.95
C TRP A 62 14.94 5.30 -5.97
N LYS A 63 14.64 4.10 -5.47
CA LYS A 63 14.09 3.01 -6.28
C LYS A 63 12.58 3.24 -6.38
N VAL A 64 12.12 3.65 -7.55
CA VAL A 64 10.70 3.96 -7.81
C VAL A 64 10.18 3.25 -9.05
N GLU A 65 8.91 2.88 -9.02
CA GLU A 65 8.18 2.27 -10.14
C GLU A 65 6.88 3.01 -10.44
N ARG A 66 6.35 2.82 -11.65
CA ARG A 66 5.01 3.28 -12.06
C ARG A 66 4.17 2.06 -12.38
N PRO A 67 3.40 1.54 -11.41
CA PRO A 67 2.68 0.29 -11.58
C PRO A 67 1.46 0.45 -12.51
N PHE A 68 1.05 1.69 -12.82
CA PHE A 68 -0.12 1.99 -13.63
C PHE A 68 0.27 2.78 -14.89
N PRO A 69 0.41 2.12 -16.06
CA PRO A 69 0.85 2.79 -17.29
C PRO A 69 -0.06 3.92 -17.76
N ARG A 70 -1.37 3.82 -17.48
CA ARG A 70 -2.39 4.84 -17.81
C ARG A 70 -2.46 5.98 -16.80
N HIS A 71 -1.87 5.82 -15.62
CA HIS A 71 -1.88 6.79 -14.52
C HIS A 71 -0.45 7.08 -14.09
N LYS A 72 0.27 7.80 -14.96
CA LYS A 72 1.70 8.08 -14.84
C LYS A 72 2.05 8.92 -13.61
N GLU A 73 1.09 9.66 -13.08
CA GLU A 73 1.17 10.48 -11.88
C GLU A 73 1.31 9.64 -10.61
N ILE A 74 0.91 8.37 -10.66
CA ILE A 74 1.00 7.45 -9.52
C ILE A 74 2.36 6.74 -9.56
N ILE A 75 3.19 7.05 -8.56
CA ILE A 75 4.53 6.51 -8.40
C ILE A 75 4.56 5.73 -7.08
N LYS A 76 5.19 4.56 -7.08
CA LYS A 76 5.45 3.76 -5.88
C LYS A 76 6.94 3.74 -5.58
N GLU A 77 7.30 3.99 -4.33
CA GLU A 77 8.66 3.76 -3.85
C GLU A 77 8.83 2.29 -3.46
N LEU A 78 9.92 1.70 -3.90
CA LEU A 78 10.34 0.35 -3.57
C LEU A 78 11.24 0.41 -2.33
N LEU A 79 10.92 -0.39 -1.32
CA LEU A 79 11.69 -0.46 -0.08
C LEU A 79 13.14 -0.88 -0.38
N GLY A 80 14.08 -0.02 0.02
CA GLY A 80 15.51 -0.23 -0.14
C GLY A 80 16.15 0.91 -0.93
N ASN A 81 16.90 1.78 -0.24
CA ASN A 81 17.75 2.77 -0.90
C ASN A 81 18.67 2.08 -1.92
N LYS A 82 19.04 2.81 -2.96
CA LYS A 82 20.06 2.36 -3.91
C LYS A 82 21.44 2.47 -3.28
#